data_AF-A0A942LWP6-F1
#
_entry.id   AF-A0A942LWP6-F1
#
_cell.length_a   1.000
_cell.length_b   1.000
_cell.length_c   1.000
_cell.angle_alpha   90.00
_cell.angle_beta   90.00
_cell.angle_gamma   90.00
#
_symmetry.space_group_name_H-M   'P 1'
#
loop_
_entity.id
_entity.type
_entity.pdbx_description
1 polymer ?
#
loop_
_entity_poly.entity_id
_entity_poly.type
_entity_poly.pdbx_seq_one_letter_code
_entity_poly.pdbx_strand_id
1 'polypeptide(L)'
;MIDSNESPNIIEEAEKLNIAGKLIKPVKTNELFNVLSNYANNDFSNNIETEVIEEHKHKFAKKDPIILVVEDTEIIMFLIKTFIQKLLPDAIIIEAIDGVEGVDKYKKVSPDIILLDIQLPNKDGYSVAAEIRAHENQLNIEPKKIIALTARAVAGEKERCLKAGMDDFIAKPIDENDIANALKRHLAAIKCKKSAKKKEEKENQENLQSFNKKDFMARIGEDENQYKELIDMAKTQVQSYIENLKSSINQNVPEDIRKNAHKLKGVALFLCFEKISELAQKIEFGYSKENKELISICKKIEVEFSDILKLL
;
A
#
# COMPACT_ATOMS: atom_id res chain seq x y z
N MET A 1 -33.90 -8.96 -19.31
CA MET A 1 -33.72 -9.75 -20.56
C MET A 1 -32.27 -9.70 -21.00
N ILE A 2 -31.70 -10.83 -21.42
CA ILE A 2 -30.34 -10.92 -21.94
C ILE A 2 -30.40 -11.48 -23.36
N ASP A 3 -30.04 -10.69 -24.36
CA ASP A 3 -30.17 -11.09 -25.77
C ASP A 3 -28.91 -10.76 -26.60
N SER A 4 -28.80 -11.41 -27.74
CA SER A 4 -27.68 -11.37 -28.69
C SER A 4 -27.91 -10.36 -29.82
N ASN A 5 -29.12 -9.79 -29.95
CA ASN A 5 -29.50 -8.92 -31.07
C ASN A 5 -30.40 -7.73 -30.66
N GLU A 6 -30.29 -6.62 -31.39
CA GLU A 6 -31.12 -5.41 -31.23
C GLU A 6 -32.30 -5.38 -32.20
N SER A 7 -32.99 -6.50 -32.40
CA SER A 7 -34.17 -6.52 -33.28
C SER A 7 -35.30 -5.67 -32.69
N PRO A 8 -35.88 -4.70 -33.43
CA PRO A 8 -36.93 -3.80 -32.93
C PRO A 8 -38.15 -4.52 -32.36
N ASN A 9 -38.53 -5.66 -32.94
CA ASN A 9 -39.66 -6.48 -32.47
C ASN A 9 -39.47 -7.01 -31.03
N ILE A 10 -38.22 -7.24 -30.61
CA ILE A 10 -37.89 -7.77 -29.28
C ILE A 10 -38.03 -6.68 -28.21
N ILE A 11 -37.88 -5.41 -28.59
CA ILE A 11 -38.03 -4.27 -27.69
C ILE A 11 -39.51 -4.10 -27.33
N GLU A 12 -40.39 -4.12 -28.33
CA GLU A 12 -41.83 -3.94 -28.15
C GLU A 12 -42.48 -5.11 -27.36
N GLU A 13 -41.94 -6.32 -27.54
CA GLU A 13 -42.41 -7.51 -26.82
C GLU A 13 -41.89 -7.56 -25.36
N ALA A 14 -40.68 -7.05 -25.12
CA ALA A 14 -40.11 -6.92 -23.77
C ALA A 14 -40.86 -5.90 -22.90
N GLU A 15 -41.36 -4.81 -23.50
CA GLU A 15 -42.19 -3.83 -22.81
C GLU A 15 -43.55 -4.42 -22.42
N LYS A 16 -44.18 -5.20 -23.30
CA LYS A 16 -45.47 -5.88 -23.01
C LYS A 16 -45.36 -6.91 -21.88
N LEU A 17 -44.19 -7.50 -21.69
CA LEU A 17 -43.91 -8.49 -20.65
C LEU A 17 -43.40 -7.89 -19.33
N ASN A 18 -43.42 -6.55 -19.19
CA ASN A 18 -42.99 -5.82 -17.99
C ASN A 18 -41.56 -6.18 -17.54
N ILE A 19 -40.63 -6.31 -18.50
CA ILE A 19 -39.26 -6.70 -18.24
C ILE A 19 -38.49 -5.50 -17.65
N ALA A 20 -37.98 -5.67 -16.43
CA ALA A 20 -37.28 -4.66 -15.63
C ALA A 20 -35.97 -4.08 -16.21
N GLY A 21 -35.46 -4.61 -17.32
CA GLY A 21 -34.25 -4.09 -17.97
C GLY A 21 -33.63 -5.05 -18.99
N LYS A 22 -32.76 -4.53 -19.84
CA LYS A 22 -32.16 -5.24 -20.99
C LYS A 22 -30.63 -5.26 -20.91
N LEU A 23 -30.02 -6.38 -21.27
CA LEU A 23 -28.58 -6.60 -21.36
C LEU A 23 -28.25 -7.26 -22.70
N ILE A 24 -27.13 -6.86 -23.30
CA ILE A 24 -26.68 -7.39 -24.59
C ILE A 24 -25.46 -8.30 -24.37
N LYS A 25 -25.38 -9.41 -25.10
CA LYS A 25 -24.21 -10.31 -25.03
C LYS A 25 -23.03 -9.79 -25.87
N PRO A 26 -21.78 -9.97 -25.41
CA PRO A 26 -21.40 -10.54 -24.11
C PRO A 26 -21.69 -9.56 -22.97
N VAL A 27 -22.35 -10.05 -21.92
CA VAL A 27 -22.83 -9.21 -20.81
C VAL A 27 -21.63 -8.67 -20.03
N LYS A 28 -21.50 -7.34 -20.01
CA LYS A 28 -20.49 -6.67 -19.18
C LYS A 28 -20.99 -6.54 -17.74
N THR A 29 -20.11 -6.77 -16.78
CA THR A 29 -20.43 -6.73 -15.34
C THR A 29 -21.09 -5.41 -14.92
N ASN A 30 -20.65 -4.29 -15.48
CA ASN A 30 -21.17 -2.96 -15.16
C ASN A 30 -22.60 -2.76 -15.66
N GLU A 31 -22.92 -3.28 -16.85
CA GLU A 31 -24.27 -3.20 -17.43
C GLU A 31 -25.24 -4.05 -16.62
N LEU A 32 -24.84 -5.28 -16.26
CA LEU A 32 -25.61 -6.17 -15.38
C LEU A 32 -25.87 -5.54 -14.01
N PHE A 33 -24.84 -4.94 -13.41
CA PHE A 33 -24.95 -4.29 -12.11
C PHE A 33 -25.95 -3.12 -12.15
N ASN A 34 -25.93 -2.30 -13.19
CA ASN A 34 -26.84 -1.16 -13.34
C ASN A 34 -28.30 -1.61 -13.47
N VAL A 35 -28.57 -2.63 -14.28
CA VAL A 35 -29.93 -3.17 -14.44
C VAL A 35 -30.47 -3.76 -13.13
N LEU A 36 -29.63 -4.48 -12.38
CA LEU A 36 -30.02 -5.05 -11.08
C LEU A 36 -30.21 -3.98 -10.00
N SER A 37 -29.38 -2.94 -10.01
CA SER A 37 -29.45 -1.83 -9.05
C SER A 37 -30.73 -1.01 -9.24
N ASN A 38 -31.10 -0.73 -10.50
CA ASN A 38 -32.34 -0.02 -10.80
C ASN A 38 -33.58 -0.83 -10.39
N TYR A 39 -33.55 -2.16 -10.59
CA TYR A 39 -34.61 -3.05 -10.12
C TYR A 39 -34.73 -3.06 -8.58
N ALA A 40 -33.61 -3.14 -7.87
CA ALA A 40 -33.60 -3.16 -6.40
C ALA A 40 -34.14 -1.86 -5.77
N ASN A 41 -34.00 -0.74 -6.48
CA ASN A 41 -34.41 0.59 -6.02
C ASN A 41 -35.83 1.00 -6.51
N ASN A 42 -36.55 0.15 -7.25
CA ASN A 42 -37.88 0.45 -7.83
C ASN A 42 -37.94 1.72 -8.72
N ASP A 43 -36.80 2.17 -9.26
CA ASP A 43 -36.75 3.30 -10.19
C ASP A 43 -37.02 2.81 -11.62
N PHE A 44 -38.31 2.75 -11.99
CA PHE A 44 -38.79 2.38 -13.32
C PHE A 44 -39.19 3.59 -14.18
N SER A 45 -38.68 4.78 -13.89
CA SER A 45 -38.92 5.96 -14.71
C SER A 45 -38.14 5.87 -16.02
N ASN A 46 -38.80 5.33 -17.05
CA ASN A 46 -38.51 5.58 -18.45
C ASN A 46 -38.61 7.08 -18.70
N ASN A 47 -37.48 7.78 -18.79
CA ASN A 47 -37.30 8.95 -19.66
C ASN A 47 -35.81 9.32 -19.74
N ILE A 48 -35.26 9.03 -20.90
CA ILE A 48 -34.04 9.65 -21.43
C ILE A 48 -34.47 11.04 -21.90
N GLU A 49 -34.13 12.09 -21.16
CA GLU A 49 -33.69 13.40 -21.71
C GLU A 49 -33.43 14.43 -20.60
N THR A 50 -32.17 14.87 -20.53
CA THR A 50 -31.70 16.25 -20.33
C THR A 50 -32.59 17.21 -19.53
N GLU A 51 -32.35 17.32 -18.21
CA GLU A 51 -32.35 18.60 -17.46
C GLU A 51 -32.00 18.50 -15.95
N VAL A 52 -31.65 17.32 -15.42
CA VAL A 52 -31.32 17.15 -13.97
C VAL A 52 -29.79 17.12 -13.70
N ILE A 53 -28.97 17.55 -14.66
CA ILE A 53 -27.53 17.22 -14.72
C ILE A 53 -26.64 17.97 -13.70
N GLU A 54 -27.11 19.05 -13.05
CA GLU A 54 -26.21 19.86 -12.22
C GLU A 54 -26.38 19.72 -10.70
N GLU A 55 -27.60 19.55 -10.16
CA GLU A 55 -27.77 19.45 -8.69
C GLU A 55 -27.63 18.03 -8.13
N HIS A 56 -27.79 16.99 -8.97
CA HIS A 56 -27.77 15.59 -8.51
C HIS A 56 -26.44 14.85 -8.76
N LYS A 57 -25.49 15.46 -9.49
CA LYS A 57 -24.12 14.92 -9.65
C LYS A 57 -23.36 14.80 -8.32
N HIS A 58 -23.76 15.54 -7.29
CA HIS A 58 -23.05 15.57 -6.01
C HIS A 58 -23.53 14.56 -4.96
N LYS A 59 -24.49 13.66 -5.25
CA LYS A 59 -25.01 12.73 -4.24
C LYS A 59 -24.94 11.22 -4.52
N PHE A 60 -24.59 10.75 -5.73
CA PHE A 60 -24.69 9.31 -6.04
C PHE A 60 -23.55 8.72 -6.89
N ALA A 61 -22.30 8.94 -6.48
CA ALA A 61 -21.17 8.17 -7.01
C ALA A 61 -20.04 8.08 -5.98
N LYS A 62 -20.17 7.17 -5.01
CA LYS A 62 -18.99 6.71 -4.27
C LYS A 62 -18.89 5.21 -4.48
N LYS A 63 -18.23 4.83 -5.58
CA LYS A 63 -17.61 3.52 -5.64
C LYS A 63 -16.53 3.51 -4.55
N ASP A 64 -16.45 2.43 -3.80
CA ASP A 64 -15.39 2.28 -2.80
C ASP A 64 -14.02 2.41 -3.47
N PRO A 65 -13.10 3.19 -2.89
CA PRO A 65 -11.81 3.43 -3.52
C PRO A 65 -11.04 2.12 -3.62
N ILE A 66 -10.50 1.85 -4.80
CA ILE A 66 -9.59 0.72 -5.03
C ILE A 66 -8.17 1.21 -4.79
N ILE A 67 -7.50 0.63 -3.79
CA ILE A 67 -6.14 0.99 -3.41
C ILE A 67 -5.22 -0.19 -3.71
N LEU A 68 -4.23 0.04 -4.58
CA LEU A 68 -3.15 -0.92 -4.82
C LEU A 68 -2.00 -0.63 -3.85
N VAL A 69 -1.59 -1.63 -3.07
CA VAL A 69 -0.40 -1.58 -2.21
C VAL A 69 0.66 -2.49 -2.79
N VAL A 70 1.84 -1.95 -3.06
CA VAL A 70 2.99 -2.70 -3.60
C VAL A 70 4.12 -2.68 -2.58
N GLU A 71 4.30 -3.77 -1.84
CA GLU A 71 5.23 -3.90 -0.72
C GLU A 71 5.62 -5.38 -0.53
N ASP A 72 6.91 -5.67 -0.41
CA ASP A 72 7.44 -7.05 -0.44
C ASP A 72 7.68 -7.65 0.96
N THR A 73 7.34 -6.89 2.00
CA THR A 73 7.46 -7.29 3.41
C THR A 73 6.08 -7.49 4.02
N GLU A 74 5.73 -8.74 4.34
CA GLU A 74 4.40 -9.14 4.85
C GLU A 74 3.91 -8.32 6.05
N ILE A 75 4.77 -8.07 7.05
CA ILE A 75 4.41 -7.25 8.22
C ILE A 75 4.04 -5.82 7.81
N ILE A 76 4.78 -5.23 6.87
CA ILE A 76 4.54 -3.85 6.41
C ILE A 76 3.28 -3.81 5.53
N MET A 77 3.07 -4.81 4.67
CA MET A 77 1.83 -4.96 3.91
C MET A 77 0.61 -5.07 4.83
N PHE A 78 0.67 -5.95 5.82
CA PHE A 78 -0.39 -6.14 6.81
C PHE A 78 -0.71 -4.85 7.56
N LEU A 79 0.32 -4.11 7.96
CA LEU A 79 0.18 -2.83 8.64
C LEU A 79 -0.54 -1.79 7.76
N ILE A 80 -0.05 -1.58 6.54
CA ILE A 80 -0.61 -0.59 5.61
C ILE A 80 -2.09 -0.92 5.37
N LYS A 81 -2.42 -2.19 5.16
CA LYS A 81 -3.80 -2.66 5.02
C LYS A 81 -4.64 -2.33 6.24
N THR A 82 -4.11 -2.60 7.42
CA THR A 82 -4.80 -2.33 8.69
C THR A 82 -5.11 -0.85 8.84
N PHE A 83 -4.15 0.04 8.54
CA PHE A 83 -4.38 1.49 8.56
C PHE A 83 -5.41 1.93 7.52
N ILE A 84 -5.32 1.42 6.29
CA ILE A 84 -6.31 1.73 5.24
C ILE A 84 -7.70 1.28 5.68
N GLN A 85 -7.87 0.06 6.19
CA GLN A 85 -9.16 -0.49 6.61
C GLN A 85 -9.75 0.27 7.80
N LYS A 86 -8.93 0.73 8.76
CA LYS A 86 -9.41 1.60 9.85
C LYS A 86 -9.94 2.94 9.34
N LEU A 87 -9.25 3.53 8.36
CA LEU A 87 -9.56 4.86 7.82
C LEU A 87 -10.69 4.83 6.78
N LEU A 88 -10.76 3.74 6.01
CA LEU A 88 -11.67 3.48 4.90
C LEU A 88 -12.11 2.00 4.95
N PRO A 89 -13.07 1.65 5.82
CA PRO A 89 -13.51 0.26 6.01
C PRO A 89 -14.00 -0.41 4.72
N ASP A 90 -14.59 0.38 3.82
CA ASP A 90 -15.16 -0.12 2.58
C ASP A 90 -14.14 -0.18 1.42
N ALA A 91 -12.91 0.33 1.61
CA ALA A 91 -11.90 0.35 0.54
C ALA A 91 -11.54 -1.06 0.07
N ILE A 92 -11.43 -1.22 -1.25
CA ILE A 92 -10.97 -2.47 -1.86
C ILE A 92 -9.46 -2.40 -1.94
N ILE A 93 -8.76 -3.25 -1.18
CA ILE A 93 -7.30 -3.30 -1.19
C ILE A 93 -6.83 -4.42 -2.11
N ILE A 94 -5.97 -4.06 -3.05
CA ILE A 94 -5.27 -4.98 -3.94
C ILE A 94 -3.79 -4.97 -3.52
N GLU A 95 -3.22 -6.15 -3.31
CA GLU A 95 -1.83 -6.29 -2.84
C GLU A 95 -0.94 -6.68 -4.00
N ALA A 96 0.34 -6.31 -3.97
CA ALA A 96 1.38 -6.83 -4.84
C ALA A 96 2.69 -6.93 -4.06
N ILE A 97 3.43 -8.02 -4.23
CA ILE A 97 4.66 -8.30 -3.48
C ILE A 97 5.93 -7.94 -4.24
N ASP A 98 5.82 -7.52 -5.50
CA ASP A 98 6.94 -6.98 -6.28
C ASP A 98 6.47 -5.98 -7.34
N GLY A 99 7.44 -5.33 -7.99
CA GLY A 99 7.14 -4.30 -8.99
C GLY A 99 6.53 -4.85 -10.29
N VAL A 100 6.77 -6.11 -10.63
CA VAL A 100 6.17 -6.73 -11.83
C VAL A 100 4.68 -6.98 -11.60
N GLU A 101 4.35 -7.61 -10.49
CA GLU A 101 2.98 -7.84 -10.06
C GLU A 101 2.22 -6.52 -9.86
N GLY A 102 2.89 -5.50 -9.31
CA GLY A 102 2.31 -4.17 -9.13
C GLY A 102 1.84 -3.55 -10.45
N VAL A 103 2.68 -3.59 -11.49
CA VAL A 103 2.32 -3.13 -12.84
C VAL A 103 1.18 -3.95 -13.43
N ASP A 104 1.26 -5.28 -13.33
CA ASP A 104 0.24 -6.18 -13.89
C ASP A 104 -1.13 -5.96 -13.25
N LYS A 105 -1.17 -5.82 -11.92
CA LYS A 105 -2.40 -5.53 -11.18
C LYS A 105 -2.91 -4.14 -11.53
N TYR A 106 -2.04 -3.12 -11.58
CA TYR A 106 -2.43 -1.78 -12.05
C TYR A 106 -3.20 -1.82 -13.37
N LYS A 107 -2.64 -2.51 -14.39
CA LYS A 107 -3.26 -2.62 -15.73
C LYS A 107 -4.61 -3.34 -15.70
N LYS A 108 -4.80 -4.31 -14.79
CA LYS A 108 -6.03 -5.12 -14.69
C LYS A 108 -7.16 -4.44 -13.92
N VAL A 109 -6.85 -3.80 -12.79
CA VAL A 109 -7.87 -3.23 -11.89
C VAL A 109 -8.03 -1.71 -12.00
N SER A 110 -7.06 -1.00 -12.59
CA SER A 110 -7.06 0.47 -12.71
C SER A 110 -7.41 1.17 -11.38
N PRO A 111 -6.58 1.01 -10.34
CA PRO A 111 -6.87 1.51 -8.99
C PRO A 111 -6.98 3.03 -8.96
N ASP A 112 -7.60 3.56 -7.91
CA ASP A 112 -7.71 5.01 -7.69
C ASP A 112 -6.42 5.59 -7.10
N ILE A 113 -5.78 4.83 -6.21
CA ILE A 113 -4.49 5.16 -5.59
C ILE A 113 -3.58 3.95 -5.58
N ILE A 114 -2.28 4.22 -5.72
CA ILE A 114 -1.21 3.24 -5.60
C ILE A 114 -0.27 3.70 -4.48
N LEU A 115 -0.09 2.87 -3.45
CA LEU A 115 0.99 3.00 -2.47
C LEU A 115 2.13 2.09 -2.92
N LEU A 116 3.29 2.67 -3.22
CA LEU A 116 4.36 1.99 -3.94
C LEU A 116 5.66 2.07 -3.16
N ASP A 117 6.15 0.94 -2.65
CA ASP A 117 7.51 0.88 -2.12
C ASP A 117 8.53 1.15 -3.24
N ILE A 118 9.54 1.95 -2.90
CA ILE A 118 10.64 2.24 -3.82
C ILE A 118 11.56 1.02 -3.94
N GLN A 119 11.82 0.32 -2.83
CA GLN A 119 12.77 -0.80 -2.79
C GLN A 119 12.07 -2.14 -2.94
N LEU A 120 11.69 -2.44 -4.17
CA LEU A 120 11.04 -3.70 -4.52
C LEU A 120 12.03 -4.69 -5.18
N PRO A 121 11.82 -6.00 -5.02
CA PRO A 121 12.55 -7.00 -5.78
C PRO A 121 12.12 -6.97 -7.24
N ASN A 122 12.99 -7.47 -8.12
CA ASN A 122 12.78 -7.63 -9.58
C ASN A 122 12.67 -6.31 -10.36
N LYS A 123 11.83 -5.38 -9.93
CA LYS A 123 11.62 -4.05 -10.52
C LYS A 123 11.39 -3.03 -9.40
N ASP A 124 12.25 -2.03 -9.32
CA ASP A 124 12.17 -0.97 -8.32
C ASP A 124 10.96 -0.04 -8.55
N GLY A 125 10.54 0.67 -7.50
CA GLY A 125 9.35 1.54 -7.54
C GLY A 125 9.46 2.72 -8.51
N TYR A 126 10.66 3.23 -8.80
CA TYR A 126 10.81 4.28 -9.83
C TYR A 126 10.50 3.71 -11.22
N SER A 127 11.02 2.53 -11.51
CA SER A 127 10.75 1.80 -12.76
C SER A 127 9.27 1.43 -12.89
N VAL A 128 8.62 1.01 -11.79
CA VAL A 128 7.17 0.75 -11.76
C VAL A 128 6.38 2.02 -12.10
N ALA A 129 6.68 3.14 -11.44
CA ALA A 129 5.96 4.40 -11.66
C ALA A 129 6.12 4.89 -13.11
N ALA A 130 7.35 4.84 -13.66
CA ALA A 130 7.61 5.22 -15.03
C ALA A 130 6.84 4.36 -16.04
N GLU A 131 6.74 3.04 -15.82
CA GLU A 131 5.96 2.16 -16.69
C GLU A 131 4.46 2.44 -16.59
N ILE A 132 3.93 2.65 -15.39
CA ILE A 132 2.52 3.01 -15.19
C ILE A 132 2.19 4.29 -15.96
N ARG A 133 3.05 5.32 -15.84
CA ARG A 133 2.87 6.59 -16.58
C ARG A 133 2.95 6.41 -18.08
N ALA A 134 3.88 5.59 -18.57
CA ALA A 134 3.99 5.29 -20.00
C ALA A 134 2.72 4.61 -20.53
N HIS A 135 2.17 3.66 -19.77
CA HIS A 135 0.91 2.98 -20.10
C HIS A 135 -0.29 3.95 -20.09
N GLU A 136 -0.37 4.85 -19.10
CA GLU A 136 -1.42 5.88 -19.03
C GLU A 136 -1.38 6.81 -20.24
N ASN A 137 -0.19 7.29 -20.59
CA ASN A 137 0.02 8.14 -21.77
C ASN A 137 -0.33 7.41 -23.07
N GLN A 138 0.06 6.13 -23.19
CA GLN A 138 -0.23 5.33 -24.37
C GLN A 138 -1.74 5.15 -24.60
N LEU A 139 -2.51 4.97 -23.52
CA LEU A 139 -3.96 4.82 -23.58
C LEU A 139 -4.71 6.16 -23.51
N ASN A 140 -4.00 7.27 -23.36
CA ASN A 140 -4.56 8.61 -23.17
C ASN A 140 -5.60 8.66 -22.04
N ILE A 141 -5.26 8.05 -20.89
CA ILE A 141 -6.09 8.03 -19.68
C ILE A 141 -5.53 8.96 -18.60
N GLU A 142 -6.42 9.44 -17.73
CA GLU A 142 -6.04 10.29 -16.61
C GLU A 142 -5.06 9.58 -15.65
N PRO A 143 -3.95 10.22 -15.27
CA PRO A 143 -2.97 9.63 -14.37
C PRO A 143 -3.54 9.29 -12.99
N LYS A 144 -3.37 8.05 -12.56
CA LYS A 144 -3.71 7.60 -11.20
C LYS A 144 -2.70 8.11 -10.18
N LYS A 145 -3.12 8.25 -8.92
CA LYS A 145 -2.24 8.78 -7.87
C LYS A 145 -1.25 7.72 -7.41
N ILE A 146 0.04 8.00 -7.56
CA ILE A 146 1.14 7.14 -7.10
C ILE A 146 1.82 7.83 -5.91
N ILE A 147 1.76 7.19 -4.74
CA ILE A 147 2.36 7.67 -3.50
C ILE A 147 3.52 6.75 -3.15
N ALA A 148 4.73 7.30 -3.14
CA ALA A 148 5.93 6.55 -2.83
C ALA A 148 6.01 6.21 -1.34
N LEU A 149 6.44 4.99 -0.99
CA LEU A 149 6.86 4.63 0.36
C LEU A 149 8.40 4.60 0.36
N THR A 150 9.03 5.56 1.02
CA THR A 150 10.49 5.76 0.95
C THR A 150 11.15 5.57 2.31
N ALA A 151 12.35 5.00 2.35
CA ALA A 151 13.12 4.85 3.58
C ALA A 151 13.69 6.16 4.16
N ARG A 152 13.72 7.30 3.42
CA ARG A 152 14.39 8.53 3.89
C ARG A 152 13.80 9.81 3.26
N ALA A 153 13.81 10.91 4.02
CA ALA A 153 13.62 12.27 3.51
C ALA A 153 14.96 12.91 3.07
N VAL A 154 15.83 12.16 2.38
CA VAL A 154 17.13 12.71 1.96
C VAL A 154 16.93 13.76 0.87
N ALA A 155 17.74 14.81 0.89
CA ALA A 155 17.78 15.82 -0.16
C ALA A 155 17.91 15.16 -1.55
N GLY A 156 16.93 15.42 -2.44
CA GLY A 156 16.89 14.87 -3.79
C GLY A 156 16.05 13.60 -3.97
N GLU A 157 15.67 12.89 -2.90
CA GLU A 157 14.82 11.68 -3.02
C GLU A 157 13.40 12.04 -3.48
N LYS A 158 12.85 13.13 -2.92
CA LYS A 158 11.61 13.74 -3.42
C LYS A 158 11.69 14.10 -4.91
N GLU A 159 12.82 14.66 -5.35
CA GLU A 159 13.01 15.03 -6.76
C GLU A 159 13.06 13.80 -7.66
N ARG A 160 13.70 12.71 -7.21
CA ARG A 160 13.69 11.43 -7.94
C ARG A 160 12.27 10.85 -8.06
N CYS A 161 11.48 10.87 -6.98
CA CYS A 161 10.10 10.40 -7.01
C CYS A 161 9.26 11.21 -8.02
N LEU A 162 9.36 12.54 -7.97
CA LEU A 162 8.66 13.43 -8.90
C LEU A 162 9.09 13.21 -10.36
N LYS A 163 10.41 13.04 -10.61
CA LYS A 163 10.93 12.74 -11.95
C LYS A 163 10.45 11.39 -12.50
N ALA A 164 10.23 10.41 -11.62
CA ALA A 164 9.62 9.13 -11.99
C ALA A 164 8.10 9.22 -12.22
N GLY A 165 7.49 10.39 -12.00
CA GLY A 165 6.07 10.63 -12.22
C GLY A 165 5.17 10.34 -11.01
N MET A 166 5.73 10.19 -9.81
CA MET A 166 4.96 10.00 -8.58
C MET A 166 4.35 11.33 -8.09
N ASP A 167 3.19 11.27 -7.44
CA ASP A 167 2.43 12.45 -7.00
C ASP A 167 2.79 12.91 -5.57
N ASP A 168 3.20 11.97 -4.72
CA ASP A 168 3.46 12.21 -3.30
C ASP A 168 4.38 11.14 -2.71
N PHE A 169 4.75 11.29 -1.44
CA PHE A 169 5.57 10.32 -0.73
C PHE A 169 5.23 10.25 0.76
N ILE A 170 5.50 9.10 1.35
CA ILE A 170 5.45 8.82 2.78
C ILE A 170 6.81 8.27 3.19
N ALA A 171 7.44 8.91 4.17
CA ALA A 171 8.68 8.40 4.74
C ALA A 171 8.39 7.24 5.71
N LYS A 172 9.13 6.15 5.57
CA LYS A 172 9.20 5.05 6.54
C LYS A 172 9.96 5.58 7.79
N PRO A 173 9.52 5.24 9.01
CA PRO A 173 8.47 4.27 9.32
C PRO A 173 7.07 4.86 9.13
N ILE A 174 6.21 4.12 8.43
CA ILE A 174 4.84 4.53 8.14
C ILE A 174 4.02 4.43 9.43
N ASP A 175 3.33 5.51 9.80
CA ASP A 175 2.27 5.48 10.80
C ASP A 175 0.88 5.77 10.22
N GLU A 176 -0.16 5.54 11.03
CA GLU A 176 -1.55 5.72 10.61
C GLU A 176 -1.84 7.14 10.11
N ASN A 177 -1.23 8.16 10.73
CA ASN A 177 -1.47 9.56 10.36
C ASN A 177 -0.86 9.87 8.99
N ASP A 178 0.28 9.28 8.65
CA ASP A 178 0.89 9.46 7.34
C ASP A 178 -0.03 8.97 6.22
N ILE A 179 -0.55 7.74 6.37
CA ILE A 179 -1.53 7.17 5.44
C ILE A 179 -2.80 8.01 5.40
N ALA A 180 -3.35 8.39 6.57
CA ALA A 180 -4.55 9.22 6.63
C ALA A 180 -4.38 10.56 5.90
N ASN A 181 -3.24 11.23 6.08
CA ASN A 181 -2.95 12.49 5.44
C ASN A 181 -2.77 12.34 3.93
N ALA A 182 -2.09 11.28 3.47
CA ALA A 182 -1.87 11.02 2.06
C ALA A 182 -3.19 10.66 1.35
N LEU A 183 -3.98 9.75 1.92
CA LEU A 183 -5.30 9.40 1.40
C LEU A 183 -6.23 10.62 1.37
N LYS A 184 -6.20 11.49 2.38
CA LYS A 184 -7.02 12.71 2.40
C LYS A 184 -6.63 13.72 1.33
N ARG A 185 -5.34 13.81 0.97
CA ARG A 185 -4.89 14.71 -0.10
C ARG A 185 -5.34 14.22 -1.48
N HIS A 186 -5.38 12.91 -1.67
CA HIS A 186 -5.52 12.31 -3.00
C HIS A 186 -6.89 11.66 -3.26
N LEU A 187 -7.66 11.34 -2.22
CA LEU A 187 -9.07 10.96 -2.31
C LEU A 187 -9.94 12.14 -1.89
N ALA A 188 -10.72 12.69 -2.82
CA ALA A 188 -11.70 13.75 -2.58
C ALA A 188 -12.79 13.39 -1.53
N ALA A 189 -12.79 12.13 -1.10
CA ALA A 189 -13.78 11.43 -0.30
C ALA A 189 -13.62 11.52 1.23
N ILE A 190 -12.49 11.99 1.76
CA ILE A 190 -12.14 11.77 3.19
C ILE A 190 -12.32 13.03 4.04
N LYS A 191 -13.40 13.05 4.83
CA LYS A 191 -13.55 13.97 5.98
C LYS A 191 -13.12 13.26 7.27
N CYS A 192 -11.83 13.27 7.59
CA CYS A 192 -11.33 12.87 8.92
C CYS A 192 -10.91 14.08 9.76
N LYS A 193 -11.21 13.99 11.07
CA LYS A 193 -10.93 14.98 12.12
C LYS A 193 -9.43 15.32 12.14
N LYS A 194 -9.10 16.60 12.36
CA LYS A 194 -7.71 17.06 12.50
C LYS A 194 -7.05 16.36 13.68
N SER A 195 -5.96 15.64 13.41
CA SER A 195 -4.90 15.35 14.37
C SER A 195 -3.63 15.92 13.76
N ALA A 196 -3.18 17.05 14.31
CA ALA A 196 -1.91 17.65 13.95
C ALA A 196 -0.90 17.27 15.04
N LYS A 197 0.03 16.37 14.71
CA LYS A 197 1.36 16.35 15.33
C LYS A 197 2.38 16.08 14.24
N LYS A 198 3.14 17.13 13.88
CA LYS A 198 4.48 16.94 13.32
C LYS A 198 5.32 16.27 14.40
N LYS A 199 5.92 15.12 14.11
CA LYS A 199 7.04 14.63 14.91
C LYS A 199 8.29 15.36 14.43
N GLU A 200 8.83 16.19 15.31
CA GLU A 200 10.22 16.62 15.24
C GLU A 200 11.10 15.38 15.45
N GLU A 201 12.09 15.21 14.57
CA GLU A 201 13.17 14.25 14.76
C GLU A 201 13.89 14.60 16.06
N LYS A 202 13.69 13.80 17.11
CA LYS A 202 14.52 13.88 18.31
C LYS A 202 15.78 13.06 18.09
N GLU A 203 16.84 13.73 17.65
CA GLU A 203 18.21 13.29 17.94
C GLU A 203 18.45 13.43 19.44
N ASN A 204 18.17 12.38 20.22
CA ASN A 204 18.68 12.25 21.58
C ASN A 204 19.55 10.98 21.64
N GLN A 205 20.86 11.17 21.62
CA GLN A 205 21.89 10.11 21.68
C GLN A 205 22.09 9.51 23.09
N GLU A 206 21.13 9.61 24.00
CA GLU A 206 21.30 9.09 25.37
C GLU A 206 20.23 8.03 25.69
N ASN A 207 20.67 6.77 25.71
CA ASN A 207 19.92 5.53 25.97
C ASN A 207 18.81 5.16 24.96
N LEU A 208 19.21 4.74 23.75
CA LEU A 208 18.35 3.96 22.85
C LEU A 208 17.84 2.71 23.58
N GLN A 209 16.52 2.58 23.73
CA GLN A 209 15.91 1.39 24.33
C GLN A 209 15.87 0.27 23.29
N SER A 210 16.02 -0.99 23.74
CA SER A 210 15.99 -2.16 22.87
C SER A 210 14.65 -2.32 22.15
N PHE A 211 13.55 -2.14 22.89
CA PHE A 211 12.18 -2.14 22.38
C PHE A 211 11.33 -1.13 23.17
N ASN A 212 10.68 -0.22 22.45
CA ASN A 212 9.76 0.76 23.02
C ASN A 212 8.30 0.34 22.75
N LYS A 213 7.74 -0.48 23.64
CA LYS A 213 6.34 -0.97 23.53
C LYS A 213 5.34 0.18 23.45
N LYS A 214 5.54 1.25 24.22
CA LYS A 214 4.61 2.38 24.26
C LYS A 214 4.50 3.07 22.90
N ASP A 215 5.63 3.34 22.25
CA ASP A 215 5.63 3.99 20.95
C ASP A 215 5.12 3.05 19.84
N PHE A 216 5.39 1.76 19.95
CA PHE A 216 4.82 0.76 19.05
C PHE A 216 3.28 0.68 19.18
N MET A 217 2.76 0.60 20.41
CA MET A 217 1.31 0.61 20.66
C MET A 217 0.65 1.88 20.13
N ALA A 218 1.24 3.05 20.39
CA ALA A 218 0.75 4.32 19.87
C ALA A 218 0.73 4.35 18.33
N ARG A 219 1.71 3.72 17.67
CA ARG A 219 1.79 3.65 16.20
C ARG A 219 0.69 2.78 15.59
N ILE A 220 0.28 1.71 16.27
CA ILE A 220 -0.79 0.82 15.79
C ILE A 220 -2.18 1.23 16.29
N GLY A 221 -2.30 2.37 17.00
CA GLY A 221 -3.57 2.89 17.51
C GLY A 221 -4.07 2.21 18.78
N GLU A 222 -3.15 1.74 19.64
CA GLU A 222 -3.44 1.13 20.96
C GLU A 222 -4.31 -0.15 20.88
N ASP A 223 -4.17 -0.91 19.80
CA ASP A 223 -4.92 -2.16 19.55
C ASP A 223 -4.14 -3.41 20.00
N GLU A 224 -4.55 -4.02 21.10
CA GLU A 224 -3.91 -5.21 21.70
C GLU A 224 -3.99 -6.47 20.83
N ASN A 225 -4.99 -6.61 19.96
CA ASN A 225 -5.07 -7.78 19.07
C ASN A 225 -4.07 -7.65 17.93
N GLN A 226 -3.99 -6.46 17.32
CA GLN A 226 -2.97 -6.16 16.30
C GLN A 226 -1.56 -6.25 16.88
N TYR A 227 -1.36 -5.83 18.14
CA TYR A 227 -0.09 -5.99 18.83
C TYR A 227 0.36 -7.46 18.81
N LYS A 228 -0.51 -8.39 19.25
CA LYS A 228 -0.17 -9.81 19.31
C LYS A 228 0.16 -10.39 17.93
N GLU A 229 -0.69 -10.11 16.95
CA GLU A 229 -0.52 -10.60 15.57
C GLU A 229 0.80 -10.10 14.96
N LEU A 230 1.08 -8.80 15.07
CA LEU A 230 2.31 -8.20 14.56
C LEU A 230 3.55 -8.74 15.26
N ILE A 231 3.49 -8.94 16.58
CA ILE A 231 4.60 -9.52 17.35
C ILE A 231 4.86 -10.98 16.93
N ASP A 232 3.82 -11.79 16.70
CA ASP A 232 3.99 -13.17 16.28
C ASP A 232 4.56 -13.28 14.85
N MET A 233 4.10 -12.42 13.93
CA MET A 233 4.72 -12.28 12.61
C MET A 233 6.20 -11.85 12.73
N ALA A 234 6.48 -10.86 13.59
CA ALA A 234 7.82 -10.32 13.79
C ALA A 234 8.81 -11.36 14.29
N LYS A 235 8.41 -12.21 15.24
CA LYS A 235 9.22 -13.31 15.77
C LYS A 235 9.81 -14.16 14.64
N THR A 236 8.95 -14.54 13.70
CA THR A 236 9.32 -15.42 12.59
C THR A 236 10.13 -14.67 11.53
N GLN A 237 9.67 -13.48 11.13
CA GLN A 237 10.26 -12.74 10.02
C GLN A 237 11.64 -12.15 10.36
N VAL A 238 11.81 -11.57 11.56
CA VAL A 238 13.09 -11.04 12.00
C VAL A 238 14.13 -12.15 12.14
N GLN A 239 13.75 -13.31 12.69
CA GLN A 239 14.63 -14.47 12.78
C GLN A 239 15.10 -14.91 11.39
N SER A 240 14.19 -15.01 10.42
CA SER A 240 14.54 -15.37 9.03
C SER A 240 15.52 -14.38 8.39
N TYR A 241 15.32 -13.06 8.60
CA TYR A 241 16.27 -12.06 8.07
C TYR A 241 17.65 -12.16 8.70
N ILE A 242 17.73 -12.46 10.00
CA ILE A 242 19.00 -12.69 10.68
C ILE A 242 19.73 -13.89 10.08
N GLU A 243 19.02 -15.01 9.87
CA GLU A 243 19.58 -16.22 9.27
C GLU A 243 20.04 -16.02 7.83
N ASN A 244 19.22 -15.33 7.03
CA ASN A 244 19.57 -14.98 5.65
C ASN A 244 20.79 -14.04 5.61
N LEU A 245 20.86 -13.03 6.48
CA LEU A 245 22.03 -12.15 6.60
C LEU A 245 23.29 -12.95 6.89
N LYS A 246 23.27 -13.87 7.85
CA LYS A 246 24.42 -14.74 8.13
C LYS A 246 24.85 -15.54 6.91
N SER A 247 23.88 -16.16 6.24
CA SER A 247 24.13 -16.97 5.06
C SER A 247 24.77 -16.13 3.95
N SER A 248 24.20 -14.97 3.62
CA SER A 248 24.71 -14.07 2.58
C SER A 248 26.08 -13.47 2.93
N ILE A 249 26.36 -13.19 4.22
CA ILE A 249 27.69 -12.75 4.68
C ILE A 249 28.72 -13.87 4.50
N ASN A 250 28.37 -15.11 4.87
CA ASN A 250 29.26 -16.27 4.72
C ASN A 250 29.55 -16.60 3.25
N GLN A 251 28.54 -16.47 2.38
CA GLN A 251 28.65 -16.70 0.94
C GLN A 251 29.22 -15.48 0.18
N ASN A 252 29.40 -14.35 0.86
CA ASN A 252 29.86 -13.09 0.30
C ASN A 252 29.03 -12.62 -0.90
N VAL A 253 27.70 -12.59 -0.76
CA VAL A 253 26.74 -12.14 -1.77
C VAL A 253 26.25 -10.73 -1.41
N PRO A 254 26.88 -9.64 -1.90
CA PRO A 254 26.66 -8.30 -1.36
C PRO A 254 25.25 -7.75 -1.61
N GLU A 255 24.65 -8.12 -2.75
CA GLU A 255 23.27 -7.80 -3.11
C GLU A 255 22.29 -8.28 -2.03
N ASP A 256 22.41 -9.55 -1.64
CA ASP A 256 21.55 -10.19 -0.65
C ASP A 256 21.80 -9.66 0.77
N ILE A 257 23.06 -9.36 1.11
CA ILE A 257 23.39 -8.72 2.40
C ILE A 257 22.65 -7.39 2.50
N ARG A 258 22.78 -6.53 1.49
CA ARG A 258 22.13 -5.21 1.48
C ARG A 258 20.61 -5.35 1.50
N LYS A 259 20.05 -6.27 0.71
CA LYS A 259 18.61 -6.52 0.65
C LYS A 259 18.05 -6.98 2.01
N ASN A 260 18.65 -7.99 2.64
CA ASN A 260 18.16 -8.48 3.94
C ASN A 260 18.37 -7.44 5.06
N ALA A 261 19.47 -6.66 5.02
CA ALA A 261 19.69 -5.57 5.95
C ALA A 261 18.63 -4.47 5.81
N HIS A 262 18.28 -4.12 4.57
CA HIS A 262 17.22 -3.15 4.31
C HIS A 262 15.87 -3.60 4.87
N LYS A 263 15.47 -4.84 4.58
CA LYS A 263 14.21 -5.41 5.10
C LYS A 263 14.18 -5.44 6.62
N LEU A 264 15.25 -5.95 7.23
CA LEU A 264 15.37 -5.99 8.69
C LEU A 264 15.29 -4.58 9.31
N LYS A 265 15.97 -3.59 8.71
CA LYS A 265 15.90 -2.20 9.14
C LYS A 265 14.47 -1.68 9.11
N GLY A 266 13.73 -1.92 8.02
CA GLY A 266 12.35 -1.49 7.85
C GLY A 266 11.42 -2.06 8.92
N VAL A 267 11.47 -3.38 9.12
CA VAL A 267 10.69 -4.07 10.16
C VAL A 267 11.07 -3.58 11.56
N ALA A 268 12.37 -3.48 11.86
CA ALA A 268 12.84 -3.02 13.17
C ALA A 268 12.42 -1.57 13.47
N LEU A 269 12.49 -0.67 12.49
CA LEU A 269 12.07 0.72 12.65
C LEU A 269 10.57 0.82 12.92
N PHE A 270 9.77 -0.01 12.25
CA PHE A 270 8.34 -0.09 12.45
C PHE A 270 7.97 -0.63 13.84
N LEU A 271 8.60 -1.73 14.27
CA LEU A 271 8.36 -2.37 15.57
C LEU A 271 8.98 -1.61 16.76
N CYS A 272 9.64 -0.49 16.51
CA CYS A 272 10.39 0.27 17.51
C CYS A 272 11.51 -0.56 18.18
N PHE A 273 12.18 -1.42 17.39
CA PHE A 273 13.42 -2.10 17.75
C PHE A 273 14.61 -1.22 17.35
N GLU A 274 14.78 -0.10 18.06
CA GLU A 274 15.63 1.02 17.64
C GLU A 274 17.07 0.57 17.35
N LYS A 275 17.64 -0.23 18.26
CA LYS A 275 19.01 -0.72 18.13
C LYS A 275 19.20 -1.73 16.98
N ILE A 276 18.21 -2.59 16.73
CA ILE A 276 18.25 -3.49 15.56
C ILE A 276 18.22 -2.67 14.27
N SER A 277 17.39 -1.62 14.21
CA SER A 277 17.31 -0.75 13.04
C SER A 277 18.64 -0.06 12.74
N GLU A 278 19.31 0.47 13.78
CA GLU A 278 20.63 1.10 13.64
C GLU A 278 21.71 0.11 13.17
N LEU A 279 21.75 -1.09 13.75
CA LEU A 279 22.70 -2.13 13.36
C LEU A 279 22.45 -2.61 11.93
N ALA A 280 21.18 -2.79 11.53
CA ALA A 280 20.81 -3.15 10.17
C ALA A 280 21.18 -2.04 9.17
N GLN A 281 21.00 -0.76 9.53
CA GLN A 281 21.43 0.38 8.72
C GLN A 281 22.96 0.38 8.51
N LYS A 282 23.73 0.04 9.55
CA LYS A 282 25.19 -0.11 9.43
C LYS A 282 25.58 -1.21 8.45
N ILE A 283 24.86 -2.34 8.40
CA ILE A 283 25.10 -3.39 7.40
C ILE A 283 24.72 -2.90 5.99
N GLU A 284 23.60 -2.18 5.85
CA GLU A 284 23.09 -1.70 4.55
C GLU A 284 24.01 -0.67 3.87
N PHE A 285 24.51 0.31 4.64
CA PHE A 285 25.34 1.42 4.13
C PHE A 285 26.84 1.24 4.39
N GLY A 286 27.20 0.57 5.47
CA GLY A 286 28.58 0.38 5.93
C GLY A 286 29.24 -0.87 5.38
N TYR A 287 29.00 -1.23 4.11
CA TYR A 287 29.76 -2.27 3.43
C TYR A 287 31.23 -1.81 3.26
N SER A 288 31.99 -1.86 4.35
CA SER A 288 33.45 -1.92 4.36
C SER A 288 33.85 -3.36 4.00
N LYS A 289 34.95 -3.54 3.28
CA LYS A 289 35.35 -4.80 2.62
C LYS A 289 35.73 -5.95 3.59
N GLU A 290 35.38 -5.88 4.87
CA GLU A 290 35.77 -6.87 5.88
C GLU A 290 34.57 -7.63 6.46
N ASN A 291 34.37 -8.86 5.99
CA ASN A 291 33.32 -9.77 6.49
C ASN A 291 33.31 -9.94 8.02
N LYS A 292 34.46 -9.74 8.69
CA LYS A 292 34.57 -9.83 10.16
C LYS A 292 33.72 -8.77 10.87
N GLU A 293 33.66 -7.55 10.35
CA GLU A 293 32.85 -6.47 10.93
C GLU A 293 31.36 -6.79 10.77
N LEU A 294 30.94 -7.21 9.57
CA LEU A 294 29.55 -7.61 9.29
C LEU A 294 29.09 -8.77 10.18
N ILE A 295 29.93 -9.79 10.37
CA ILE A 295 29.66 -10.91 11.29
C ILE A 295 29.49 -10.41 12.72
N SER A 296 30.31 -9.47 13.16
CA SER A 296 30.20 -8.88 14.51
C SER A 296 28.89 -8.12 14.69
N ILE A 297 28.49 -7.29 13.73
CA ILE A 297 27.22 -6.56 13.77
C ILE A 297 26.03 -7.53 13.73
N CYS A 298 26.08 -8.54 12.86
CA CYS A 298 25.03 -9.57 12.78
C CYS A 298 24.86 -10.30 14.13
N LYS A 299 25.94 -10.68 14.81
CA LYS A 299 25.87 -11.27 16.17
C LYS A 299 25.21 -10.34 17.20
N LYS A 300 25.50 -9.03 17.13
CA LYS A 300 24.87 -8.04 18.02
C LYS A 300 23.36 -7.95 17.78
N ILE A 301 22.92 -8.03 16.53
CA ILE A 301 21.49 -8.08 16.17
C ILE A 301 20.82 -9.30 16.81
N GLU A 302 21.46 -10.47 16.80
CA GLU A 302 20.86 -11.68 17.38
C GLU A 302 20.68 -11.59 18.88
N VAL A 303 21.71 -11.10 19.58
CA VAL A 303 21.67 -10.91 21.03
C VAL A 303 20.55 -9.94 21.38
N GLU A 304 20.50 -8.81 20.66
CA GLU A 304 19.45 -7.82 20.85
C GLU A 304 18.06 -8.39 20.62
N PHE A 305 17.88 -9.14 19.53
CA PHE A 305 16.59 -9.76 19.23
C PHE A 305 16.19 -10.78 20.30
N SER A 306 17.13 -11.60 20.78
CA SER A 306 16.90 -12.53 21.89
C SER A 306 16.48 -11.82 23.17
N ASP A 307 17.05 -10.66 23.46
CA ASP A 307 16.67 -9.86 24.63
C ASP A 307 15.29 -9.23 24.47
N ILE A 308 14.94 -8.75 23.28
CA ILE A 308 13.59 -8.26 22.95
C ILE A 308 12.56 -9.38 23.11
N LEU A 309 12.85 -10.60 22.64
CA LEU A 309 11.95 -11.75 22.77
C LEU A 309 11.61 -12.10 24.23
N LYS A 310 12.47 -11.76 25.20
CA LYS A 310 12.20 -11.97 26.64
C LYS A 310 11.25 -10.91 27.22
N LEU A 311 11.07 -9.79 26.53
CA LEU A 311 10.22 -8.67 26.94
C LEU A 311 8.81 -8.71 26.33
N LEU A 312 8.62 -9.52 25.28
CA LEU A 312 7.38 -9.67 24.50
C LEU A 312 6.45 -10.72 25.09
#